data_AF-A0A358N2W0-F1
#
_entry.id   AF-A0A358N2W0-F1
#
_cell.length_a   1.000
_cell.length_b   1.000
_cell.length_c   1.000
_cell.angle_alpha   90.00
_cell.angle_beta   90.00
_cell.angle_gamma   90.00
#
_symmetry.space_group_name_H-M   'P 1'
#
loop_
_entity.id
_entity.type
_entity.pdbx_description
1 polymer ?
#
loop_
_entity_poly.entity_id
_entity_poly.type
_entity_poly.pdbx_seq_one_letter_code
_entity_poly.pdbx_strand_id
1 'polypeptide(L)'
;MPVSRTEIDRIRSRLRDGTPLPQPRLVPELSYGRHRGPARPQSRIAAVAVTLYHCPTQGWVIPLTLRPMNLQHHAGQICLPGGRVEAGETMFEAAFREFREELGVDAKVTTFCGQLSTQYVYASDNLVHPVVAVIEHPGTWNPDPVEVAQVISLPLSRLEAMVPELSSKNAMGSFSGKVSKSVDAKCCGSQVIKQRGVMADTGEVDQLRFRAPALRHQDHQIWGATALILDQLVRVLHDVR
;
A
#
# COMPACT_ATOMS: atom_id res chain seq x y z
N MET A 1 -29.73 12.05 -8.08
CA MET A 1 -29.08 12.14 -9.41
C MET A 1 -27.95 11.13 -9.43
N PRO A 2 -27.99 10.03 -10.20
CA PRO A 2 -26.91 9.06 -10.20
C PRO A 2 -25.86 9.47 -11.23
N VAL A 3 -24.70 9.91 -10.75
CA VAL A 3 -23.43 9.89 -11.47
C VAL A 3 -22.53 9.05 -10.55
N SER A 4 -21.85 7.97 -10.94
CA SER A 4 -20.90 7.83 -12.05
C SER A 4 -20.69 6.37 -12.53
N ARG A 5 -21.20 6.01 -13.71
CA ARG A 5 -20.62 4.89 -14.50
C ARG A 5 -19.23 5.24 -15.04
N THR A 6 -18.98 6.53 -15.25
CA THR A 6 -17.83 7.06 -15.99
C THR A 6 -16.47 6.79 -15.36
N GLU A 7 -16.32 6.88 -14.03
CA GLU A 7 -15.02 6.68 -13.36
C GLU A 7 -14.60 5.21 -13.37
N ILE A 8 -15.52 4.32 -13.00
CA ILE A 8 -15.30 2.87 -13.04
C ILE A 8 -15.05 2.42 -14.49
N ASP A 9 -15.81 2.93 -15.44
CA ASP A 9 -15.61 2.62 -16.86
C ASP A 9 -14.23 3.09 -17.35
N ARG A 10 -13.74 4.25 -16.89
CA ARG A 10 -12.37 4.73 -17.18
C ARG A 10 -11.32 3.80 -16.59
N ILE A 11 -11.40 3.47 -15.30
CA ILE A 11 -10.46 2.53 -14.66
C ILE A 11 -10.46 1.21 -15.43
N ARG A 12 -11.65 0.63 -15.65
CA ARG A 12 -11.79 -0.66 -16.32
C ARG A 12 -11.27 -0.64 -17.75
N SER A 13 -11.54 0.42 -18.51
CA SER A 13 -11.03 0.59 -19.87
C SER A 13 -9.51 0.65 -19.85
N ARG A 14 -8.93 1.51 -18.99
CA ARG A 14 -7.49 1.77 -18.93
C ARG A 14 -6.69 0.57 -18.43
N LEU A 15 -7.22 -0.22 -17.49
CA LEU A 15 -6.55 -1.42 -17.00
C LEU A 15 -6.64 -2.62 -17.95
N ARG A 16 -7.50 -2.55 -18.99
CA ARG A 16 -7.73 -3.66 -19.93
C ARG A 16 -7.22 -3.40 -21.35
N ASP A 17 -6.97 -2.15 -21.72
CA ASP A 17 -6.57 -1.77 -23.07
C ASP A 17 -5.09 -2.11 -23.40
N GLY A 18 -4.34 -2.66 -22.45
CA GLY A 18 -2.94 -3.10 -22.61
C GLY A 18 -1.93 -1.95 -22.69
N THR A 19 -2.38 -0.72 -22.47
CA THR A 19 -1.50 0.45 -22.48
C THR A 19 -0.58 0.46 -21.26
N PRO A 20 0.64 1.02 -21.39
CA PRO A 20 1.51 1.22 -20.23
C PRO A 20 0.81 2.09 -19.18
N LEU A 21 0.81 1.60 -17.95
CA LEU A 21 0.25 2.34 -16.82
C LEU A 21 1.15 3.52 -16.45
N PRO A 22 0.57 4.66 -16.07
CA PRO A 22 1.34 5.80 -15.59
C PRO A 22 2.14 5.42 -14.33
N GLN A 23 3.37 5.91 -14.21
CA GLN A 23 4.20 5.68 -13.02
C GLN A 23 3.64 6.43 -11.80
N PRO A 24 3.75 5.96 -10.55
CA PRO A 24 3.37 6.80 -9.40
C PRO A 24 4.21 8.09 -9.30
N ARG A 25 3.65 9.18 -8.77
CA ARG A 25 4.34 10.42 -8.38
C ARG A 25 5.11 10.26 -7.07
N LEU A 26 4.67 9.33 -6.22
CA LEU A 26 5.19 9.08 -4.87
C LEU A 26 6.42 8.16 -4.85
N VAL A 27 7.05 7.88 -5.99
CA VAL A 27 8.21 6.96 -6.05
C VAL A 27 9.31 7.51 -5.13
N PRO A 28 9.79 6.72 -4.14
CA PRO A 28 10.83 7.19 -3.24
C PRO A 28 12.08 7.54 -4.04
N GLU A 29 12.78 8.62 -3.66
CA GLU A 29 14.17 8.78 -4.07
C GLU A 29 14.95 7.56 -3.59
N LEU A 30 15.64 6.89 -4.51
CA LEU A 30 16.40 5.67 -4.24
C LEU A 30 17.49 5.97 -3.19
N SER A 31 17.17 5.66 -1.94
CA SER A 31 18.12 5.75 -0.83
C SER A 31 19.09 4.58 -0.92
N TYR A 32 20.37 4.90 -1.10
CA TYR A 32 21.47 3.95 -1.20
C TYR A 32 21.40 2.93 -0.06
N GLY A 33 21.27 1.64 -0.40
CA GLY A 33 21.30 0.52 0.54
C GLY A 33 19.96 -0.14 0.87
N ARG A 34 18.80 0.51 0.62
CA ARG A 34 17.47 -0.08 0.84
C ARG A 34 16.73 -0.50 -0.44
N HIS A 35 16.99 0.19 -1.55
CA HIS A 35 16.29 -0.02 -2.82
C HIS A 35 17.33 -0.34 -3.91
N ARG A 36 17.67 -1.62 -4.09
CA ARG A 36 18.63 -2.07 -5.11
C ARG A 36 18.07 -3.20 -5.95
N GLY A 37 18.05 -2.98 -7.26
CA GLY A 37 17.83 -4.02 -8.27
C GLY A 37 16.38 -4.47 -8.41
N PRO A 38 16.09 -5.33 -9.40
CA PRO A 38 14.77 -5.92 -9.57
C PRO A 38 14.41 -6.80 -8.36
N ALA A 39 13.14 -7.19 -8.29
CA ALA A 39 12.69 -8.20 -7.34
C ALA A 39 13.55 -9.47 -7.47
N ARG A 40 13.84 -10.12 -6.35
CA ARG A 40 14.62 -11.37 -6.32
C ARG A 40 13.79 -12.50 -6.95
N PRO A 41 14.40 -13.49 -7.63
CA PRO A 41 13.65 -14.61 -8.21
C PRO A 41 12.79 -15.38 -7.20
N GLN A 42 13.20 -15.43 -5.92
CA GLN A 42 12.45 -16.10 -4.85
C GLN A 42 11.65 -15.12 -3.95
N SER A 43 11.35 -13.91 -4.45
CA SER A 43 10.52 -12.96 -3.69
C SER A 43 9.16 -13.58 -3.36
N ARG A 44 8.64 -13.26 -2.18
CA ARG A 44 7.32 -13.77 -1.76
C ARG A 44 6.25 -13.07 -2.58
N ILE A 45 5.42 -13.86 -3.26
CA ILE A 45 4.29 -13.31 -4.01
C ILE A 45 3.18 -12.94 -3.04
N ALA A 46 2.69 -11.71 -3.16
CA ALA A 46 1.58 -11.19 -2.38
C ALA A 46 0.57 -10.51 -3.30
N ALA A 47 -0.70 -10.53 -2.93
CA ALA A 47 -1.75 -9.84 -3.65
C ALA A 47 -2.55 -8.95 -2.70
N VAL A 48 -2.90 -7.74 -3.16
CA VAL A 48 -3.69 -6.78 -2.38
C VAL A 48 -4.94 -6.37 -3.13
N ALA A 49 -6.05 -6.22 -2.42
CA ALA A 49 -7.34 -5.85 -2.96
C ALA A 49 -7.50 -4.31 -2.94
N VAL A 50 -7.52 -3.71 -4.13
CA VAL A 50 -7.91 -2.32 -4.35
C VAL A 50 -9.40 -2.31 -4.71
N THR A 51 -10.23 -2.36 -3.69
CA THR A 51 -11.69 -2.43 -3.87
C THR A 51 -12.32 -1.04 -3.90
N LEU A 52 -13.33 -0.87 -4.74
CA LEU A 52 -14.19 0.31 -4.73
C LEU A 52 -15.64 -0.11 -4.48
N TYR A 53 -16.33 0.60 -3.59
CA TYR A 53 -17.77 0.45 -3.41
C TYR A 53 -18.44 1.82 -3.37
N HIS A 54 -19.69 1.89 -3.82
CA HIS A 54 -20.43 3.14 -3.83
C HIS A 54 -21.16 3.34 -2.49
N CYS A 55 -20.74 4.35 -1.73
CA CYS A 55 -21.40 4.82 -0.53
C CYS A 55 -22.34 6.00 -0.88
N PRO A 56 -23.65 5.95 -0.54
CA PRO A 56 -24.60 7.02 -0.89
C PRO A 56 -24.20 8.43 -0.43
N THR A 57 -23.47 8.55 0.68
CA THR A 57 -23.08 9.84 1.27
C THR A 57 -21.68 10.30 0.88
N GLN A 58 -20.82 9.40 0.38
CA GLN A 58 -19.40 9.68 0.13
C GLN A 58 -18.98 9.45 -1.32
N GLY A 59 -19.86 8.90 -2.17
CA GLY A 59 -19.51 8.45 -3.52
C GLY A 59 -18.72 7.15 -3.50
N TRP A 60 -17.78 6.97 -4.42
CA TRP A 60 -16.87 5.81 -4.41
C TRP A 60 -15.92 5.85 -3.22
N VAL A 61 -15.77 4.73 -2.52
CA VAL A 61 -14.92 4.60 -1.33
C VAL A 61 -14.01 3.38 -1.50
N ILE A 62 -12.76 3.55 -1.04
CA ILE A 62 -11.76 2.50 -0.93
C ILE A 62 -11.57 2.18 0.56
N PRO A 63 -11.83 0.94 1.01
CA PRO A 63 -11.53 0.53 2.37
C PRO A 63 -10.03 0.24 2.52
N LEU A 64 -9.42 0.80 3.56
CA LEU A 64 -8.05 0.54 3.97
C LEU A 64 -8.04 -0.08 5.38
N THR A 65 -6.97 -0.77 5.73
CA THR A 65 -6.78 -1.33 7.08
C THR A 65 -5.69 -0.56 7.83
N LEU A 66 -5.93 -0.28 9.11
CA LEU A 66 -4.90 0.12 10.07
C LEU A 66 -4.42 -1.13 10.79
N ARG A 67 -3.14 -1.46 10.64
CA ARG A 67 -2.55 -2.61 11.32
C ARG A 67 -2.34 -2.33 12.82
N PRO A 68 -2.71 -3.25 13.73
CA PRO A 68 -2.44 -3.15 15.15
C PRO A 68 -0.97 -2.86 15.48
N MET A 69 -0.74 -2.12 16.57
CA MET A 69 0.60 -1.72 17.01
C MET A 69 1.44 -2.89 17.55
N ASN A 70 0.81 -3.99 17.92
CA ASN A 70 1.44 -5.18 18.50
C ASN A 70 1.98 -6.18 17.46
N LEU A 71 1.78 -5.92 16.16
CA LEU A 71 2.27 -6.81 15.10
C LEU A 71 3.79 -6.69 14.90
N GLN A 72 4.44 -7.82 14.62
CA GLN A 72 5.90 -7.86 14.40
C GLN A 72 6.34 -7.09 13.15
N HIS A 73 5.47 -7.02 12.14
CA HIS A 73 5.71 -6.35 10.88
C HIS A 73 4.62 -5.34 10.58
N HIS A 74 5.04 -4.15 10.10
CA HIS A 74 4.13 -3.10 9.62
C HIS A 74 3.13 -2.56 10.66
N ALA A 75 3.45 -2.67 11.95
CA ALA A 75 2.64 -2.11 13.04
C ALA A 75 2.28 -0.64 12.81
N GLY A 76 1.00 -0.29 12.98
CA GLY A 76 0.48 1.07 12.83
C GLY A 76 0.44 1.60 11.39
N GLN A 77 0.75 0.78 10.38
CA GLN A 77 0.70 1.20 8.97
C GLN A 77 -0.71 1.11 8.41
N ILE A 78 -1.03 2.03 7.51
CA ILE A 78 -2.21 1.97 6.66
C ILE A 78 -1.89 1.08 5.47
N CYS A 79 -2.70 0.06 5.25
CA CYS A 79 -2.50 -0.93 4.21
C CYS A 79 -3.76 -1.10 3.36
N LEU A 80 -3.55 -1.63 2.14
CA LEU A 80 -4.63 -2.26 1.39
C LEU A 80 -4.80 -3.67 1.95
N PRO A 81 -6.03 -4.20 2.04
CA PRO A 81 -6.23 -5.58 2.45
C PRO A 81 -5.47 -6.53 1.54
N GLY A 82 -4.79 -7.52 2.10
CA GLY A 82 -4.05 -8.47 1.29
C GLY A 82 -2.88 -9.13 2.00
N GLY A 83 -2.40 -10.21 1.38
CA GLY A 83 -1.42 -11.09 1.99
C GLY A 83 -0.75 -11.98 0.97
N ARG A 84 -0.25 -13.12 1.44
CA ARG A 84 0.52 -14.05 0.62
C ARG A 84 -0.40 -14.76 -0.36
N VAL A 85 0.07 -14.96 -1.59
CA VAL A 85 -0.57 -15.89 -2.52
C VAL A 85 -0.21 -17.32 -2.12
N GLU A 86 -1.23 -18.15 -1.90
CA GLU A 86 -1.05 -19.56 -1.56
C GLU A 86 -0.93 -20.45 -2.81
N ALA A 87 -0.50 -21.69 -2.60
CA ALA A 87 -0.32 -22.64 -3.70
C ALA A 87 -1.66 -22.95 -4.38
N GLY A 88 -1.74 -22.67 -5.68
CA GLY A 88 -2.94 -22.90 -6.48
C GLY A 88 -3.86 -21.67 -6.60
N GLU A 89 -3.57 -20.58 -5.89
CA GLU A 89 -4.34 -19.34 -5.99
C GLU A 89 -3.87 -18.46 -7.17
N THR A 90 -4.84 -17.86 -7.84
CA THR A 90 -4.62 -16.65 -8.64
C THR A 90 -4.45 -15.43 -7.74
N MET A 91 -3.87 -14.35 -8.29
CA MET A 91 -3.74 -13.07 -7.56
C MET A 91 -5.10 -12.53 -7.08
N PHE A 92 -6.15 -12.75 -7.88
CA PHE A 92 -7.51 -12.35 -7.53
C PHE A 92 -8.04 -13.16 -6.34
N GLU A 93 -7.91 -14.49 -6.38
CA GLU A 93 -8.36 -15.36 -5.29
C GLU A 93 -7.66 -15.02 -3.97
N ALA A 94 -6.34 -14.87 -4.00
CA ALA A 94 -5.57 -14.49 -2.82
C ALA A 94 -6.00 -13.12 -2.26
N ALA A 95 -6.09 -12.08 -3.11
CA ALA A 95 -6.49 -10.74 -2.68
C ALA A 95 -7.89 -10.72 -2.04
N PHE A 96 -8.85 -11.47 -2.60
CA PHE A 96 -10.22 -11.52 -2.10
C PHE A 96 -10.43 -12.53 -0.95
N ARG A 97 -9.57 -13.54 -0.79
CA ARG A 97 -9.50 -14.33 0.44
C ARG A 97 -9.07 -13.44 1.60
N GLU A 98 -7.94 -12.76 1.47
CA GLU A 98 -7.37 -11.88 2.49
C GLU A 98 -8.32 -10.71 2.81
N PHE A 99 -8.97 -10.12 1.81
CA PHE A 99 -10.00 -9.10 2.03
C PHE A 99 -11.15 -9.60 2.92
N ARG A 100 -11.60 -10.84 2.72
CA ARG A 100 -12.67 -11.44 3.52
C ARG A 100 -12.21 -11.76 4.94
N GLU A 101 -11.01 -12.30 5.08
CA GLU A 101 -10.39 -12.64 6.37
C GLU A 101 -10.15 -11.38 7.21
N GLU A 102 -9.49 -10.36 6.64
CA GLU A 102 -9.13 -9.15 7.36
C GLU A 102 -10.33 -8.24 7.69
N LEU A 103 -11.30 -8.11 6.79
CA LEU A 103 -12.44 -7.18 6.96
C LEU A 103 -13.74 -7.86 7.44
N GLY A 104 -13.75 -9.20 7.47
CA GLY A 104 -14.87 -10.02 7.91
C GLY A 104 -16.14 -9.88 7.07
N VAL A 105 -16.02 -9.54 5.78
CA VAL A 105 -17.15 -9.41 4.87
C VAL A 105 -16.89 -10.10 3.54
N ASP A 106 -17.87 -10.86 3.05
CA ASP A 106 -17.86 -11.48 1.71
C ASP A 106 -18.65 -10.63 0.71
N ALA A 107 -18.11 -9.44 0.44
CA ALA A 107 -18.74 -8.51 -0.49
C ALA A 107 -18.60 -9.01 -1.93
N LYS A 108 -19.74 -9.17 -2.62
CA LYS A 108 -19.76 -9.65 -4.00
C LYS A 108 -19.02 -8.70 -4.93
N VAL A 109 -18.08 -9.25 -5.71
CA VAL A 109 -17.43 -8.51 -6.81
C VAL A 109 -18.41 -8.35 -7.97
N THR A 110 -18.77 -7.10 -8.27
CA THR A 110 -19.69 -6.77 -9.37
C THR A 110 -18.94 -6.51 -10.67
N THR A 111 -17.71 -5.98 -10.59
CA THR A 111 -16.87 -5.69 -11.76
C THR A 111 -15.40 -5.89 -11.43
N PHE A 112 -14.75 -6.83 -12.09
CA PHE A 112 -13.28 -6.89 -12.09
C PHE A 112 -12.71 -5.82 -13.03
N CYS A 113 -11.84 -4.93 -12.55
CA CYS A 113 -11.30 -3.84 -13.37
C CYS A 113 -9.98 -4.22 -14.03
N GLY A 114 -9.07 -4.88 -13.30
CA GLY A 114 -7.74 -5.28 -13.80
C GLY A 114 -6.72 -5.29 -12.69
N GLN A 115 -5.43 -5.15 -13.04
CA GLN A 115 -4.34 -5.03 -12.08
C GLN A 115 -3.54 -3.75 -12.31
N LEU A 116 -3.05 -3.15 -11.22
CA LEU A 116 -2.09 -2.06 -11.27
C LEU A 116 -0.66 -2.61 -11.40
N SER A 117 0.34 -1.73 -11.50
CA SER A 117 1.73 -2.16 -11.58
C SER A 117 2.15 -2.92 -10.33
N THR A 118 2.86 -4.03 -10.53
CA THR A 118 3.43 -4.82 -9.45
C THR A 118 4.48 -4.03 -8.69
N GLN A 119 4.36 -4.00 -7.36
CA GLN A 119 5.23 -3.24 -6.47
C GLN A 119 6.13 -4.16 -5.66
N TYR A 120 7.44 -3.98 -5.78
CA TYR A 120 8.40 -4.71 -4.96
C TYR A 120 8.67 -3.98 -3.64
N VAL A 121 8.36 -4.63 -2.52
CA VAL A 121 8.51 -4.09 -1.16
C VAL A 121 9.79 -4.64 -0.55
N TYR A 122 10.87 -3.88 -0.67
CA TYR A 122 12.21 -4.26 -0.20
C TYR A 122 12.27 -4.66 1.29
N ALA A 123 11.46 -4.02 2.14
CA ALA A 123 11.46 -4.27 3.57
C ALA A 123 10.97 -5.69 3.94
N SER A 124 10.04 -6.24 3.15
CA SER A 124 9.43 -7.56 3.40
C SER A 124 9.83 -8.64 2.39
N ASP A 125 10.54 -8.27 1.31
CA ASP A 125 10.87 -9.15 0.17
C ASP A 125 9.60 -9.63 -0.55
N ASN A 126 8.53 -8.82 -0.50
CA ASN A 126 7.25 -9.12 -1.14
C ASN A 126 7.18 -8.49 -2.53
N LEU A 127 6.73 -9.26 -3.51
CA LEU A 127 6.33 -8.78 -4.82
C LEU A 127 4.80 -8.68 -4.83
N VAL A 128 4.30 -7.45 -4.65
CA VAL A 128 2.88 -7.16 -4.40
C VAL A 128 2.14 -6.89 -5.71
N HIS A 129 1.09 -7.66 -5.97
CA HIS A 129 0.19 -7.52 -7.11
C HIS A 129 -1.12 -6.85 -6.69
N PRO A 130 -1.38 -5.59 -7.09
CA PRO A 130 -2.61 -4.89 -6.72
C PRO A 130 -3.75 -5.22 -7.70
N VAL A 131 -4.80 -5.84 -7.17
CA VAL A 131 -5.99 -6.27 -7.91
C VAL A 131 -7.10 -5.25 -7.71
N VAL A 132 -7.62 -4.67 -8.81
CA VAL A 132 -8.65 -3.64 -8.75
C VAL A 132 -10.01 -4.22 -9.11
N ALA A 133 -11.00 -4.02 -8.24
CA ALA A 133 -12.38 -4.42 -8.52
C ALA A 133 -13.42 -3.53 -7.83
N VAL A 134 -14.63 -3.55 -8.37
CA VAL A 134 -15.82 -2.96 -7.75
C VAL A 134 -16.60 -4.05 -7.02
N ILE A 135 -16.97 -3.77 -5.78
CA ILE A 135 -17.77 -4.64 -4.93
C ILE A 135 -19.13 -4.00 -4.62
N GLU A 136 -20.10 -4.80 -4.21
CA GLU A 136 -21.33 -4.29 -3.60
C GLU A 136 -21.03 -3.56 -2.29
N HIS A 137 -21.95 -2.72 -1.82
CA HIS A 137 -21.76 -2.05 -0.53
C HIS A 137 -21.60 -3.10 0.58
N PRO A 138 -20.49 -3.09 1.34
CA PRO A 138 -20.11 -4.16 2.26
C PRO A 138 -20.94 -4.21 3.56
N GLY A 139 -22.00 -3.42 3.66
CA GLY A 139 -22.74 -3.23 4.92
C GLY A 139 -21.85 -2.74 6.06
N THR A 140 -21.79 -3.52 7.13
CA THR A 140 -20.99 -3.24 8.34
C THR A 140 -19.74 -4.13 8.34
N TRP A 141 -18.58 -3.52 8.54
CA TRP A 141 -17.31 -4.24 8.67
C TRP A 141 -17.24 -5.04 9.95
N ASN A 142 -16.59 -6.22 9.91
CA ASN A 142 -16.30 -7.03 11.08
C ASN A 142 -14.83 -7.48 11.07
N PRO A 143 -13.89 -6.54 11.20
CA PRO A 143 -12.47 -6.82 10.99
C PRO A 143 -11.92 -7.82 12.00
N ASP A 144 -10.93 -8.63 11.58
CA ASP A 144 -10.18 -9.47 12.51
C ASP A 144 -9.34 -8.57 13.44
N PRO A 145 -9.62 -8.56 14.76
CA PRO A 145 -8.92 -7.70 15.70
C PRO A 145 -7.42 -8.04 15.86
N VAL A 146 -6.99 -9.23 15.43
CA VAL A 146 -5.58 -9.64 15.44
C VAL A 146 -4.81 -8.92 14.35
N GLU A 147 -5.43 -8.67 13.20
CA GLU A 147 -4.75 -8.15 12.01
C GLU A 147 -5.12 -6.71 11.66
N VAL A 148 -6.31 -6.27 12.08
CA VAL A 148 -6.90 -4.98 11.73
C VAL A 148 -7.43 -4.28 12.97
N ALA A 149 -6.76 -3.18 13.35
CA ALA A 149 -7.20 -2.33 14.46
C ALA A 149 -8.37 -1.44 14.07
N GLN A 150 -8.43 -1.02 12.81
CA GLN A 150 -9.47 -0.13 12.30
C GLN A 150 -9.60 -0.26 10.78
N VAL A 151 -10.84 -0.22 10.28
CA VAL A 151 -11.12 -0.03 8.85
C VAL A 151 -11.28 1.46 8.56
N ILE A 152 -10.52 1.96 7.59
CA ILE A 152 -10.49 3.38 7.22
C ILE A 152 -11.13 3.54 5.85
N SER A 153 -12.22 4.30 5.81
CA SER A 153 -12.88 4.68 4.56
C SER A 153 -12.14 5.83 3.90
N LEU A 154 -11.59 5.60 2.71
CA LEU A 154 -10.98 6.62 1.87
C LEU A 154 -11.89 6.93 0.66
N PRO A 155 -12.65 8.04 0.67
CA PRO A 155 -13.41 8.46 -0.50
C PRO A 155 -12.49 8.70 -1.70
N LEU A 156 -12.90 8.26 -2.89
CA LEU A 156 -12.12 8.40 -4.12
C LEU A 156 -11.88 9.87 -4.46
N SER A 157 -12.92 10.70 -4.34
CA SER A 157 -12.85 12.15 -4.52
C SER A 157 -11.83 12.81 -3.59
N ARG A 158 -11.67 12.27 -2.37
CA ARG A 158 -10.68 12.75 -1.42
C ARG A 158 -9.27 12.35 -1.86
N LEU A 159 -9.10 11.13 -2.34
CA LEU A 159 -7.82 10.63 -2.87
C LEU A 159 -7.38 11.42 -4.12
N GLU A 160 -8.29 11.73 -5.05
CA GLU A 160 -8.01 12.57 -6.23
C GLU A 160 -7.54 13.98 -5.86
N ALA A 161 -8.11 14.55 -4.79
CA ALA A 161 -7.74 15.87 -4.29
C ALA A 161 -6.43 15.88 -3.48
N MET A 162 -5.84 14.71 -3.15
CA MET A 162 -4.60 14.65 -2.39
C MET A 162 -3.41 15.05 -3.24
N VAL A 163 -2.61 15.96 -2.69
CA VAL A 163 -1.28 16.28 -3.21
C VAL A 163 -0.26 15.51 -2.37
N PRO A 164 0.59 14.69 -3.01
CA PRO A 164 1.78 14.13 -2.38
C PRO A 164 2.56 15.15 -1.56
N GLU A 165 2.61 14.97 -0.24
CA GLU A 165 3.51 15.77 0.59
C GLU A 165 4.91 15.15 0.54
N LEU A 166 5.86 15.87 -0.05
CA LEU A 166 7.27 15.64 0.23
C LEU A 166 7.48 16.03 1.68
N SER A 167 7.60 15.04 2.56
CA SER A 167 7.68 15.32 4.00
C SER A 167 8.76 16.36 4.32
N SER A 168 8.31 17.54 4.71
CA SER A 168 9.10 18.62 5.27
C SER A 168 9.51 18.20 6.68
N LYS A 169 10.69 17.60 6.78
CA LYS A 169 11.50 17.35 8.00
C LYS A 169 10.88 16.51 9.14
N ASN A 170 9.59 16.21 9.17
CA ASN A 170 8.93 15.60 10.35
C ASN A 170 7.99 14.40 10.11
N ALA A 171 7.78 13.89 8.88
CA ALA A 171 7.07 12.60 8.72
C ALA A 171 8.08 11.46 8.89
N MET A 172 8.27 11.06 10.15
CA MET A 172 9.06 9.91 10.52
C MET A 172 8.30 8.63 10.18
N GLY A 173 8.85 7.79 9.32
CA GLY A 173 8.75 6.36 9.53
C GLY A 173 9.80 5.96 10.57
N SER A 174 9.47 6.00 11.86
CA SER A 174 10.38 5.51 12.92
C SER A 174 10.03 4.06 13.23
N PHE A 175 10.97 3.15 13.00
CA PHE A 175 10.97 1.84 13.63
C PHE A 175 11.78 1.94 14.92
N SER A 176 11.14 1.86 16.09
CA SER A 176 11.83 1.71 17.38
C SER A 176 11.47 0.36 17.99
N GLY A 177 12.45 -0.54 18.05
CA GLY A 177 12.33 -1.82 18.75
C GLY A 177 13.61 -2.09 19.51
N LYS A 178 13.51 -2.29 20.84
CA LYS A 178 14.64 -2.81 21.63
C LYS A 178 14.86 -4.26 21.20
N VAL A 179 15.94 -4.53 20.49
CA VAL A 179 16.26 -5.89 20.05
C VAL A 179 16.85 -6.68 21.22
N SER A 180 16.08 -7.63 21.73
CA SER A 180 16.57 -8.63 22.67
C SER A 180 16.66 -9.97 21.95
N LYS A 181 17.90 -10.46 21.82
CA LYS A 181 18.33 -11.72 21.20
C LYS A 181 18.47 -11.71 19.67
N SER A 182 19.48 -12.46 19.23
CA SER A 182 20.06 -12.56 17.89
C SER A 182 19.00 -12.76 16.80
N VAL A 183 18.91 -11.78 15.90
CA VAL A 183 18.04 -11.80 14.71
C VAL A 183 18.91 -11.65 13.47
N ASP A 184 18.55 -12.38 12.41
CA ASP A 184 19.13 -12.26 11.07
C ASP A 184 19.31 -10.80 10.65
N ALA A 185 20.38 -10.53 9.91
CA ALA A 185 20.88 -9.21 9.48
C ALA A 185 19.91 -8.39 8.57
N LYS A 186 18.60 -8.62 8.66
CA LYS A 186 17.54 -7.87 7.98
C LYS A 186 16.88 -6.79 8.87
N CYS A 187 17.15 -6.79 10.17
CA CYS A 187 16.98 -5.66 11.08
C CYS A 187 17.79 -5.93 12.34
N CYS A 188 19.08 -5.55 12.39
CA CYS A 188 19.73 -5.34 13.68
C CYS A 188 21.09 -4.65 13.60
N GLY A 189 21.31 -3.69 14.51
CA GLY A 189 22.55 -3.58 15.30
C GLY A 189 23.79 -3.06 14.60
N SER A 190 24.19 -1.84 15.00
CA SER A 190 25.57 -1.32 14.97
C SER A 190 26.43 -1.78 13.78
N GLN A 191 25.97 -1.50 12.56
CA GLN A 191 26.89 -1.37 11.45
C GLN A 191 26.87 0.08 11.00
N VAL A 192 27.99 0.76 11.27
CA VAL A 192 28.34 1.99 10.58
C VAL A 192 28.41 1.63 9.10
N ILE A 193 27.37 1.97 8.34
CA ILE A 193 27.47 1.99 6.89
C ILE A 193 28.39 3.18 6.59
N LYS A 194 29.71 2.95 6.52
CA LYS A 194 30.65 3.95 6.03
C LYS A 194 30.20 4.36 4.62
N GLN A 195 29.65 5.56 4.49
CA GLN A 195 29.47 6.20 3.20
C GLN A 195 30.85 6.31 2.55
N ARG A 196 31.02 5.71 1.38
CA ARG A 196 32.25 5.87 0.59
C ARG A 196 32.32 7.35 0.16
N GLY A 197 33.18 8.13 0.80
CA GLY A 197 33.37 9.57 0.55
C GLY A 197 33.08 10.51 1.72
N VAL A 198 32.60 10.02 2.88
CA VAL A 198 32.40 10.84 4.08
C VAL A 198 33.47 10.48 5.12
N MET A 199 34.29 11.48 5.47
CA MET A 199 35.48 11.29 6.31
C MET A 199 35.18 11.28 7.82
N ALA A 200 34.04 11.82 8.25
CA ALA A 200 33.57 11.74 9.64
C ALA A 200 32.05 11.95 9.70
N ASP A 201 31.34 11.02 10.34
CA ASP A 201 29.93 11.17 10.73
C ASP A 201 29.88 11.01 12.25
N THR A 202 29.46 12.06 12.95
CA THR A 202 29.33 12.10 14.43
C THR A 202 27.88 11.91 14.88
N GLY A 203 26.98 11.44 14.01
CA GLY A 203 25.58 11.20 14.33
C GLY A 203 25.31 9.87 15.03
N GLU A 204 24.55 9.90 16.12
CA GLU A 204 24.03 8.72 16.81
C GLU A 204 23.23 7.80 15.86
N VAL A 205 23.53 6.51 15.87
CA VAL A 205 23.14 5.50 14.86
C VAL A 205 21.72 4.93 15.07
N ASP A 206 20.95 5.45 16.03
CA ASP A 206 19.70 4.81 16.48
C ASP A 206 18.44 5.19 15.67
N GLN A 207 18.53 6.08 14.68
CA GLN A 207 17.38 6.45 13.85
C GLN A 207 17.76 6.68 12.39
N LEU A 208 17.53 5.68 11.53
CA LEU A 208 17.58 5.88 10.09
C LEU A 208 16.32 6.67 9.66
N ARG A 209 16.45 7.98 9.51
CA ARG A 209 15.38 8.86 9.00
C ARG A 209 15.52 9.00 7.48
N PHE A 210 14.48 8.66 6.73
CA PHE A 210 14.43 8.91 5.28
C PHE A 210 13.14 9.65 4.94
N ARG A 211 13.20 10.51 3.92
CA ARG A 211 12.01 11.18 3.39
C ARG A 211 11.31 10.19 2.46
N ALA A 212 10.10 9.81 2.82
CA ALA A 212 9.18 9.12 1.93
C ALA A 212 8.03 10.07 1.62
N PRO A 213 7.63 10.20 0.34
CA PRO A 213 6.39 10.86 0.00
C PRO A 213 5.22 10.13 0.67
N ALA A 214 4.26 10.90 1.20
CA ALA A 214 3.10 10.35 1.89
C ALA A 214 1.82 11.08 1.50
N LEU A 215 0.69 10.37 1.61
CA LEU A 215 -0.65 10.94 1.56
C LEU A 215 -1.17 11.08 3.00
N ARG A 216 -1.98 12.10 3.24
CA ARG A 216 -2.62 12.33 4.54
C ARG A 216 -4.13 12.22 4.42
N HIS A 217 -4.72 11.33 5.21
CA HIS A 217 -6.18 11.17 5.31
C HIS A 217 -6.57 11.12 6.78
N GLN A 218 -7.42 12.04 7.22
CA GLN A 218 -7.75 12.22 8.64
C GLN A 218 -6.45 12.37 9.46
N ASP A 219 -6.33 11.62 10.56
CA ASP A 219 -5.14 11.60 11.42
C ASP A 219 -4.08 10.58 10.95
N HIS A 220 -4.28 9.97 9.78
CA HIS A 220 -3.42 8.89 9.28
C HIS A 220 -2.48 9.35 8.17
N GLN A 221 -1.27 8.77 8.19
CA GLN A 221 -0.30 8.88 7.12
C GLN A 221 -0.28 7.58 6.31
N ILE A 222 -0.46 7.70 4.99
CA ILE A 222 -0.40 6.60 4.05
C ILE A 222 0.90 6.75 3.26
N TRP A 223 1.78 5.76 3.33
CA TRP A 223 3.12 5.82 2.72
C TRP A 223 3.52 4.45 2.17
N GLY A 224 4.69 4.39 1.53
CA GLY A 224 5.24 3.13 1.00
C GLY A 224 4.41 2.56 -0.15
N ALA A 225 4.33 1.22 -0.23
CA ALA A 225 3.66 0.53 -1.33
C ALA A 225 2.19 0.94 -1.49
N THR A 226 1.45 1.07 -0.39
CA THR A 226 0.05 1.48 -0.42
C THR A 226 -0.12 2.86 -1.03
N ALA A 227 0.70 3.84 -0.65
CA ALA A 227 0.62 5.18 -1.23
C ALA A 227 0.95 5.17 -2.73
N LEU A 228 1.96 4.39 -3.15
CA LEU A 228 2.30 4.23 -4.57
C LEU A 228 1.14 3.66 -5.39
N ILE A 229 0.47 2.63 -4.86
CA ILE A 229 -0.66 1.98 -5.52
C ILE A 229 -1.84 2.95 -5.64
N LEU A 230 -2.18 3.66 -4.57
CA LEU A 230 -3.27 4.64 -4.56
C LEU A 230 -3.00 5.81 -5.51
N ASP A 231 -1.77 6.31 -5.56
CA ASP A 231 -1.42 7.38 -6.50
C ASP A 231 -1.45 6.90 -7.96
N GLN A 232 -1.02 5.66 -8.24
CA GLN A 232 -1.16 5.10 -9.58
C GLN A 232 -2.63 4.96 -9.99
N LEU A 233 -3.51 4.55 -9.08
CA LEU A 233 -4.96 4.49 -9.33
C LEU A 233 -5.51 5.87 -9.74
N VAL A 234 -5.14 6.93 -9.03
CA VAL A 234 -5.51 8.31 -9.37
C VAL A 234 -4.98 8.71 -10.75
N ARG A 235 -3.73 8.36 -11.05
CA ARG A 235 -3.18 8.62 -12.37
C ARG A 235 -3.96 7.88 -13.46
N VAL A 236 -4.32 6.61 -13.24
CA VAL A 236 -5.15 5.82 -14.18
C VAL A 236 -6.52 6.47 -14.41
N LEU A 237 -7.11 7.09 -13.40
CA LEU A 237 -8.39 7.80 -13.49
C LEU A 237 -8.32 9.10 -14.32
N HIS A 238 -7.22 9.83 -14.20
CA HIS A 238 -7.04 11.13 -14.85
C HIS A 238 -6.28 11.07 -16.18
N ASP A 239 -5.58 9.97 -16.47
CA ASP A 239 -4.86 9.72 -17.72
C ASP A 239 -5.86 9.40 -18.84
N VAL A 240 -6.63 10.41 -19.21
CA VAL A 240 -7.45 10.43 -20.43
C VAL A 240 -6.70 11.28 -21.43
N ARG A 241 -6.44 10.69 -22.60
CA ARG A 241 -5.79 11.33 -23.76
C ARG A 241 -6.47 12.63 -24.16
#